data_AF-A0A1U7CJS6-F1
#
_entry.id   AF-A0A1U7CJS6-F1
#
_cell.length_a   1.000
_cell.length_b   1.000
_cell.length_c   1.000
_cell.angle_alpha   90.00
_cell.angle_beta   90.00
_cell.angle_gamma   90.00
#
_symmetry.space_group_name_H-M   'P 1'
#
loop_
_entity.id
_entity.type
_entity.pdbx_description
1 polymer ?
#
loop_
_entity_poly.entity_id
_entity_poly.type
_entity_poly.pdbx_seq_one_letter_code
_entity_poly.pdbx_strand_id
1 'polypeptide(L)'
;MKRSIRTCVVTLGLAGSAMLMVGLEPAAGSSGESKADRPPRKVVVATVVLSRHGAYPGLDARLKALGGVIDEMARQASEKHPGRGLDLAILPETIVTSPHGSAAERAIPLDGPVRETFSTLARKHATYIVAPMDLAESGPKGTIYSNAAVLFDRRGEVAGIYRKVRPVAVLGTDALEAGVTPGKTYPVFDCDFGKLGIQICWDVQFEDGWAALAEKGAEIVAWPTASPSTAQPASRAARHRYFVVSSTPREDATVFEPTGLVAAQVEKPGEILIHQLDLSYAVLGWSEPLENGKALTDKFGERAGGHYEPREDLGMFWSNDPKTTIGEMIRSLGLEELDAQVRRNRRLQDAARGEPAR
;
A
#
# COMPACT_ATOMS: atom_id res chain seq x y z
N MET A 1 -3.93 73.19 -37.28
CA MET A 1 -2.53 72.75 -37.46
C MET A 1 -2.31 71.45 -36.69
N LYS A 2 -1.74 70.45 -37.37
CA LYS A 2 -1.66 69.03 -36.95
C LYS A 2 -0.66 68.82 -35.81
N ARG A 3 -1.03 67.93 -34.88
CA ARG A 3 -0.17 67.38 -33.81
C ARG A 3 0.87 66.42 -34.42
N SER A 4 2.10 66.50 -33.92
CA SER A 4 3.11 65.43 -34.04
C SER A 4 3.65 65.18 -32.63
N ILE A 5 3.52 63.93 -32.18
CA ILE A 5 3.98 63.42 -30.89
C ILE A 5 5.33 62.73 -31.14
N ARG A 6 6.36 63.12 -30.38
CA ARG A 6 7.61 62.35 -30.25
C ARG A 6 7.66 61.78 -28.83
N THR A 7 7.57 60.46 -28.75
CA THR A 7 7.78 59.69 -27.51
C THR A 7 9.27 59.41 -27.37
N CYS A 8 9.84 59.81 -26.24
CA CYS A 8 11.24 59.56 -25.88
C CYS A 8 11.33 58.25 -25.08
N VAL A 9 12.27 57.40 -25.49
CA VAL A 9 12.58 56.09 -24.92
C VAL A 9 13.30 56.27 -23.59
N VAL A 10 12.84 55.59 -22.54
CA VAL A 10 13.59 55.40 -21.29
C VAL A 10 13.86 53.91 -21.12
N THR A 11 15.15 53.59 -21.07
CA THR A 11 15.76 52.28 -20.90
C THR A 11 15.50 51.73 -19.49
N LEU A 12 14.88 50.54 -19.37
CA LEU A 12 14.84 49.77 -18.12
C LEU A 12 16.06 48.83 -18.07
N GLY A 13 16.89 48.98 -17.04
CA GLY A 13 17.89 47.98 -16.66
C GLY A 13 17.23 46.81 -15.92
N LEU A 14 17.36 45.60 -16.47
CA LEU A 14 17.01 44.36 -15.81
C LEU A 14 18.24 43.79 -15.13
N ALA A 15 18.26 43.85 -13.79
CA ALA A 15 19.19 43.10 -12.96
C ALA A 15 18.78 41.62 -12.97
N GLY A 16 19.73 40.75 -13.34
CA GLY A 16 19.53 39.31 -13.42
C GLY A 16 19.46 38.66 -12.04
N SER A 17 18.42 37.87 -11.82
CA SER A 17 18.39 36.82 -10.81
C SER A 17 18.52 35.48 -11.51
N ALA A 18 19.67 34.83 -11.34
CA ALA A 18 19.90 33.47 -11.80
C ALA A 18 18.97 32.52 -11.05
N MET A 19 17.99 31.97 -11.76
CA MET A 19 17.12 30.91 -11.27
C MET A 19 17.93 29.61 -11.33
N LEU A 20 18.38 29.10 -10.17
CA LEU A 20 18.90 27.74 -10.07
C LEU A 20 17.77 26.78 -10.46
N MET A 21 17.79 26.29 -11.70
CA MET A 21 17.05 25.10 -12.08
C MET A 21 17.72 23.92 -11.39
N VAL A 22 17.19 23.53 -10.24
CA VAL A 22 17.48 22.21 -9.66
C VAL A 22 16.84 21.20 -10.61
N GLY A 23 17.67 20.64 -11.49
CA GLY A 23 17.27 19.49 -12.29
C GLY A 23 16.91 18.35 -11.35
N LEU A 24 15.66 17.88 -11.40
CA LEU A 24 15.36 16.53 -10.98
C LEU A 24 16.04 15.61 -11.99
N GLU A 25 17.21 15.09 -11.61
CA GLU A 25 17.74 13.90 -12.25
C GLU A 25 16.71 12.77 -12.06
N PRO A 26 16.40 11.98 -13.11
CA PRO A 26 15.59 10.79 -12.94
C PRO A 26 16.35 9.87 -11.98
N ALA A 27 15.67 9.45 -10.90
CA ALA A 27 16.20 8.47 -9.98
C ALA A 27 16.67 7.25 -10.79
N ALA A 28 17.96 6.94 -10.69
CA ALA A 28 18.55 5.74 -11.24
C ALA A 28 17.67 4.55 -10.84
N GLY A 29 17.10 3.88 -11.85
CA GLY A 29 16.22 2.74 -11.67
C GLY A 29 16.88 1.72 -10.74
N SER A 30 16.11 1.19 -9.81
CA SER A 30 16.57 0.16 -8.88
C SER A 30 17.27 -0.95 -9.66
N SER A 31 18.58 -1.08 -9.46
CA SER A 31 19.36 -2.26 -9.84
C SER A 31 19.04 -3.45 -8.92
N GLY A 32 17.80 -3.52 -8.43
CA GLY A 32 17.31 -4.55 -7.54
C GLY A 32 16.90 -5.76 -8.35
N GLU A 33 17.41 -6.92 -7.94
CA GLU A 33 16.94 -8.23 -8.38
C GLU A 33 15.39 -8.28 -8.41
N SER A 34 14.83 -8.81 -9.50
CA SER A 34 13.38 -8.85 -9.69
C SER A 34 12.70 -9.64 -8.57
N LYS A 35 11.48 -9.25 -8.19
CA LYS A 35 10.66 -10.04 -7.25
C LYS A 35 10.43 -11.45 -7.81
N ALA A 36 10.39 -11.58 -9.13
CA ALA A 36 10.25 -12.85 -9.84
C ALA A 36 11.42 -13.82 -9.63
N ASP A 37 12.60 -13.32 -9.30
CA ASP A 37 13.84 -14.11 -9.13
C ASP A 37 14.03 -14.60 -7.68
N ARG A 38 13.12 -14.26 -6.78
CA ARG A 38 13.14 -14.74 -5.39
C ARG A 38 12.40 -16.07 -5.26
N PRO A 39 12.78 -16.94 -4.31
CA PRO A 39 11.98 -18.11 -3.97
C PRO A 39 10.52 -17.75 -3.65
N PRO A 40 9.55 -18.66 -3.84
CA PRO A 40 8.14 -18.41 -3.50
C PRO A 40 7.96 -17.89 -2.08
N ARG A 41 7.21 -16.79 -1.91
CA ARG A 41 6.98 -16.16 -0.60
C ARG A 41 5.49 -15.97 -0.41
N LYS A 42 4.82 -17.02 0.09
CA LYS A 42 3.39 -16.92 0.39
C LYS A 42 3.14 -16.12 1.66
N VAL A 43 2.11 -15.29 1.67
CA VAL A 43 1.76 -14.45 2.83
C VAL A 43 0.25 -14.52 3.04
N VAL A 44 -0.19 -14.92 4.22
CA VAL A 44 -1.62 -14.94 4.58
C VAL A 44 -2.00 -13.62 5.22
N VAL A 45 -2.86 -12.87 4.54
CA VAL A 45 -3.37 -11.59 5.01
C VAL A 45 -4.83 -11.73 5.46
N ALA A 46 -5.20 -10.97 6.49
CA ALA A 46 -6.57 -10.82 6.94
C ALA A 46 -6.97 -9.35 6.93
N THR A 47 -8.14 -9.08 6.36
CA THR A 47 -8.82 -7.79 6.44
C THR A 47 -10.30 -7.99 6.75
N VAL A 48 -11.02 -6.90 7.04
CA VAL A 48 -12.39 -6.97 7.58
C VAL A 48 -13.22 -5.77 7.15
N VAL A 49 -14.52 -5.99 6.98
CA VAL A 49 -15.54 -4.92 6.94
C VAL A 49 -16.04 -4.71 8.37
N LEU A 50 -15.46 -3.78 9.12
CA LEU A 50 -15.78 -3.57 10.54
C LEU A 50 -16.13 -2.12 10.84
N SER A 51 -17.42 -1.87 11.05
CA SER A 51 -17.90 -0.52 11.35
C SER A 51 -17.33 0.02 12.67
N ARG A 52 -16.83 1.26 12.59
CA ARG A 52 -16.50 2.08 13.77
C ARG A 52 -17.66 2.98 14.23
N HIS A 53 -18.74 3.02 13.46
CA HIS A 53 -19.88 3.92 13.68
C HIS A 53 -20.82 3.38 14.75
N GLY A 54 -21.39 4.29 15.54
CA GLY A 54 -22.24 3.97 16.69
C GLY A 54 -21.73 4.64 17.97
N ALA A 55 -22.30 4.25 19.11
CA ALA A 55 -21.81 4.67 20.42
C ALA A 55 -20.42 4.06 20.66
N TYR A 56 -19.45 4.90 21.06
CA TYR A 56 -18.14 4.41 21.43
C TYR A 56 -18.25 3.65 22.77
N PRO A 57 -17.88 2.36 22.84
CA PRO A 57 -18.11 1.55 24.03
C PRO A 57 -17.12 1.81 25.17
N GLY A 58 -16.21 2.77 24.98
CA GLY A 58 -15.02 2.94 25.84
C GLY A 58 -13.85 2.09 25.35
N LEU A 59 -12.65 2.48 25.75
CA LEU A 59 -11.40 1.88 25.24
C LEU A 59 -11.30 0.40 25.58
N ASP A 60 -11.53 0.00 26.82
CA ASP A 60 -11.37 -1.40 27.25
C ASP A 60 -12.31 -2.35 26.51
N ALA A 61 -13.58 -1.96 26.37
CA ALA A 61 -14.57 -2.74 25.63
C ALA A 61 -14.24 -2.78 24.13
N ARG A 62 -13.74 -1.67 23.56
CA ARG A 62 -13.27 -1.63 22.18
C ARG A 62 -12.10 -2.57 21.95
N LEU A 63 -11.08 -2.53 22.81
CA LEU A 63 -9.90 -3.38 22.73
C LEU A 63 -10.26 -4.87 22.87
N LYS A 64 -11.16 -5.22 23.79
CA LYS A 64 -11.68 -6.59 23.91
C LYS A 64 -12.38 -7.06 22.64
N ALA A 65 -13.22 -6.22 22.03
CA ALA A 65 -13.92 -6.55 20.79
C ALA A 65 -12.93 -6.75 19.63
N LEU A 66 -11.94 -5.87 19.50
CA LEU A 66 -10.89 -5.99 18.47
C LEU A 66 -10.02 -7.23 18.69
N GLY A 67 -9.73 -7.59 19.94
CA GLY A 67 -9.06 -8.84 20.27
C GLY A 67 -9.84 -10.06 19.78
N GLY A 68 -11.17 -10.06 19.95
CA GLY A 68 -12.04 -11.11 19.39
C GLY A 68 -12.00 -11.19 17.87
N VAL A 69 -11.95 -10.04 17.17
CA VAL A 69 -11.81 -9.99 15.71
C VAL A 69 -10.47 -10.58 15.27
N ILE A 70 -9.36 -10.24 15.93
CA ILE A 70 -8.03 -10.76 15.58
C ILE A 70 -7.93 -12.27 15.89
N ASP A 71 -8.49 -12.72 17.01
CA ASP A 71 -8.60 -14.14 17.33
C ASP A 71 -9.34 -14.90 16.22
N GLU A 72 -10.43 -14.32 15.72
CA GLU A 72 -11.22 -14.90 14.64
C GLU A 72 -10.48 -14.88 13.29
N MET A 73 -9.76 -13.80 12.97
CA MET A 73 -8.89 -13.74 11.79
C MET A 73 -7.84 -14.86 11.82
N ALA A 74 -7.18 -15.08 12.95
CA ALA A 74 -6.17 -16.12 13.11
C ALA A 74 -6.76 -17.54 13.01
N ARG A 75 -7.96 -17.75 13.59
CA ARG A 75 -8.70 -19.01 13.49
C ARG A 75 -9.04 -19.33 12.03
N GLN A 76 -9.69 -18.40 11.32
CA GLN A 76 -10.07 -18.59 9.92
C GLN A 76 -8.84 -18.77 9.01
N ALA A 77 -7.74 -18.06 9.27
CA ALA A 77 -6.48 -18.26 8.56
C ALA A 77 -5.95 -19.69 8.69
N SER A 78 -5.93 -20.21 9.91
CA SER A 78 -5.45 -21.57 10.19
C SER A 78 -6.34 -22.65 9.57
N GLU A 79 -7.65 -22.42 9.51
CA GLU A 79 -8.62 -23.33 8.86
C GLU A 79 -8.51 -23.31 7.34
N LYS A 80 -8.40 -22.13 6.74
CA LYS A 80 -8.33 -21.96 5.28
C LYS A 80 -6.97 -22.37 4.71
N HIS A 81 -5.90 -22.22 5.50
CA HIS A 81 -4.53 -22.53 5.09
C HIS A 81 -3.82 -23.41 6.12
N PRO A 82 -4.19 -24.71 6.23
CA PRO A 82 -3.57 -25.63 7.19
C PRO A 82 -2.05 -25.64 7.10
N GLY A 83 -1.38 -25.57 8.26
CA GLY A 83 0.08 -25.49 8.33
C GLY A 83 0.66 -24.09 8.11
N ARG A 84 -0.18 -23.06 7.90
CA ARG A 84 0.24 -21.66 7.85
C ARG A 84 -0.64 -20.79 8.75
N GLY A 85 0.01 -20.00 9.60
CA GLY A 85 -0.67 -19.01 10.44
C GLY A 85 -1.00 -17.73 9.67
N LEU A 86 -1.71 -16.83 10.34
CA LEU A 86 -1.93 -15.48 9.84
C LEU A 86 -0.63 -14.68 9.86
N ASP A 87 -0.22 -14.10 8.74
CA ASP A 87 1.01 -13.29 8.65
C ASP A 87 0.76 -11.81 8.95
N LEU A 88 -0.37 -11.25 8.47
CA LEU A 88 -0.70 -9.84 8.62
C LEU A 88 -2.20 -9.62 8.82
N ALA A 89 -2.58 -9.04 9.97
CA ALA A 89 -3.93 -8.57 10.26
C ALA A 89 -4.03 -7.05 10.04
N ILE A 90 -5.01 -6.60 9.26
CA ILE A 90 -5.25 -5.18 8.97
C ILE A 90 -6.64 -4.80 9.47
N LEU A 91 -6.69 -3.82 10.36
CA LEU A 91 -7.95 -3.27 10.89
C LEU A 91 -8.31 -1.93 10.22
N PRO A 92 -9.58 -1.49 10.27
CA PRO A 92 -10.01 -0.24 9.62
C PRO A 92 -9.45 1.03 10.27
N GLU A 93 -9.49 2.14 9.54
CA GLU A 93 -9.03 3.46 9.99
C GLU A 93 -9.68 3.90 11.31
N THR A 94 -8.87 4.43 12.25
CA THR A 94 -9.29 4.95 13.58
C THR A 94 -10.13 4.01 14.43
N ILE A 95 -10.17 2.71 14.12
CA ILE A 95 -11.09 1.75 14.76
C ILE A 95 -10.84 1.58 16.27
N VAL A 96 -9.61 1.83 16.73
CA VAL A 96 -9.23 1.72 18.15
C VAL A 96 -9.82 2.85 18.98
N THR A 97 -9.93 4.07 18.43
CA THR A 97 -10.31 5.27 19.17
C THR A 97 -11.77 5.66 18.96
N SER A 98 -12.24 6.64 19.73
CA SER A 98 -13.56 7.23 19.53
C SER A 98 -13.64 7.84 18.11
N PRO A 99 -14.75 7.67 17.37
CA PRO A 99 -14.96 8.36 16.11
C PRO A 99 -15.48 9.81 16.29
N HIS A 100 -15.76 10.22 17.53
CA HIS A 100 -16.45 11.48 17.86
C HIS A 100 -15.55 12.44 18.65
N GLY A 101 -15.70 13.74 18.41
CA GLY A 101 -14.94 14.80 19.09
C GLY A 101 -13.79 15.34 18.25
N SER A 102 -13.05 16.29 18.81
CA SER A 102 -11.80 16.82 18.27
C SER A 102 -10.67 15.79 18.34
N ALA A 103 -9.58 16.01 17.60
CA ALA A 103 -8.41 15.14 17.64
C ALA A 103 -7.84 15.02 19.07
N ALA A 104 -7.88 16.10 19.86
CA ALA A 104 -7.42 16.10 21.24
C ALA A 104 -8.29 15.25 22.19
N GLU A 105 -9.59 15.14 21.90
CA GLU A 105 -10.53 14.33 22.70
C GLU A 105 -10.50 12.85 22.31
N ARG A 106 -10.22 12.55 21.03
CA ARG A 106 -10.19 11.18 20.51
C ARG A 106 -8.86 10.48 20.73
N ALA A 107 -7.76 11.22 20.62
CA ALA A 107 -6.43 10.67 20.61
C ALA A 107 -5.98 10.20 22.00
N ILE A 108 -5.30 9.05 22.02
CA ILE A 108 -4.78 8.43 23.25
C ILE A 108 -3.30 8.09 23.08
N PRO A 109 -2.51 8.02 24.17
CA PRO A 109 -1.13 7.54 24.09
C PRO A 109 -1.10 6.07 23.67
N LEU A 110 0.02 5.65 23.07
CA LEU A 110 0.24 4.25 22.69
C LEU A 110 0.42 3.35 23.92
N ASP A 111 1.16 3.83 24.91
CA ASP A 111 1.47 3.06 26.11
C ASP A 111 0.20 2.74 26.93
N GLY A 112 0.27 1.64 27.68
CA GLY A 112 -0.86 1.13 28.47
C GLY A 112 -1.76 0.17 27.66
N PRO A 113 -3.10 0.24 27.81
CA PRO A 113 -4.00 -0.81 27.35
C PRO A 113 -3.90 -1.16 25.86
N VAL A 114 -3.67 -0.15 25.00
CA VAL A 114 -3.52 -0.35 23.55
C VAL A 114 -2.29 -1.20 23.25
N ARG A 115 -1.11 -0.76 23.70
CA ARG A 115 0.13 -1.51 23.53
C ARG A 115 0.02 -2.90 24.13
N GLU A 116 -0.47 -3.04 25.36
CA GLU A 116 -0.61 -4.33 26.04
C GLU A 116 -1.49 -5.31 25.26
N THR A 117 -2.65 -4.84 24.79
CA THR A 117 -3.60 -5.66 24.04
C THR A 117 -3.01 -6.15 22.73
N PHE A 118 -2.54 -5.24 21.87
CA PHE A 118 -2.04 -5.60 20.55
C PHE A 118 -0.72 -6.36 20.60
N SER A 119 0.17 -6.04 21.55
CA SER A 119 1.40 -6.81 21.77
C SER A 119 1.09 -8.26 22.18
N THR A 120 0.09 -8.45 23.04
CA THR A 120 -0.33 -9.79 23.48
C THR A 120 -0.95 -10.58 22.34
N LEU A 121 -1.83 -9.97 21.55
CA LEU A 121 -2.46 -10.62 20.40
C LEU A 121 -1.45 -10.97 19.30
N ALA A 122 -0.53 -10.06 18.99
CA ALA A 122 0.51 -10.28 17.99
C ALA A 122 1.42 -11.45 18.38
N ARG A 123 1.85 -11.53 19.65
CA ARG A 123 2.60 -12.68 20.19
C ARG A 123 1.78 -13.98 20.18
N LYS A 124 0.54 -13.92 20.66
CA LYS A 124 -0.35 -15.09 20.78
C LYS A 124 -0.49 -15.81 19.44
N HIS A 125 -0.64 -15.05 18.36
CA HIS A 125 -0.87 -15.58 17.01
C HIS A 125 0.38 -15.58 16.12
N ALA A 126 1.52 -15.14 16.64
CA ALA A 126 2.75 -14.91 15.89
C ALA A 126 2.49 -14.15 14.58
N THR A 127 1.76 -13.04 14.65
CA THR A 127 1.26 -12.29 13.48
C THR A 127 1.62 -10.81 13.54
N TYR A 128 1.78 -10.15 12.39
CA TYR A 128 1.86 -8.69 12.34
C TYR A 128 0.45 -8.09 12.43
N ILE A 129 0.30 -6.97 13.13
CA ILE A 129 -0.99 -6.29 13.28
C ILE A 129 -0.84 -4.81 12.93
N VAL A 130 -1.64 -4.35 11.97
CA VAL A 130 -1.85 -2.92 11.71
C VAL A 130 -3.04 -2.46 12.54
N ALA A 131 -2.79 -1.61 13.55
CA ALA A 131 -3.78 -1.07 14.46
C ALA A 131 -3.96 0.45 14.24
N PRO A 132 -4.96 0.88 13.45
CA PRO A 132 -5.21 2.30 13.22
C PRO A 132 -5.94 2.99 14.37
N MET A 133 -5.45 4.16 14.78
CA MET A 133 -5.91 4.92 15.93
C MET A 133 -5.63 6.42 15.78
N ASP A 134 -6.38 7.26 16.49
CA ASP A 134 -5.92 8.61 16.80
C ASP A 134 -4.87 8.52 17.92
N LEU A 135 -3.63 8.89 17.62
CA LEU A 135 -2.47 8.76 18.51
C LEU A 135 -2.06 10.12 19.08
N ALA A 136 -1.91 10.19 20.40
CA ALA A 136 -1.38 11.35 21.10
C ALA A 136 0.10 11.14 21.47
N GLU A 137 0.96 12.07 21.08
CA GLU A 137 2.41 12.00 21.33
C GLU A 137 2.96 13.33 21.83
N SER A 138 4.06 13.28 22.57
CA SER A 138 4.80 14.49 22.93
C SER A 138 5.52 15.05 21.71
N GLY A 139 5.29 16.32 21.41
CA GLY A 139 5.96 17.05 20.32
C GLY A 139 6.67 18.31 20.79
N PRO A 140 7.44 18.97 19.89
CA PRO A 140 8.24 20.15 20.24
C PRO A 140 7.42 21.37 20.73
N LYS A 141 6.14 21.45 20.36
CA LYS A 141 5.24 22.57 20.68
C LYS A 141 4.03 22.14 21.53
N GLY A 142 4.15 21.01 22.23
CA GLY A 142 3.05 20.37 22.95
C GLY A 142 2.63 19.06 22.32
N THR A 143 1.44 18.58 22.68
CA THR A 143 0.93 17.29 22.20
C THR A 143 0.64 17.33 20.70
N ILE A 144 1.12 16.32 19.98
CA ILE A 144 0.80 16.05 18.59
C ILE A 144 -0.31 14.99 18.58
N TYR A 145 -1.37 15.26 17.82
CA TYR A 145 -2.46 14.31 17.58
C TYR A 145 -2.39 13.84 16.14
N SER A 146 -2.21 12.55 15.90
CA SER A 146 -2.07 11.98 14.55
C SER A 146 -3.14 10.93 14.29
N ASN A 147 -3.74 10.93 13.11
CA ASN A 147 -4.38 9.71 12.59
C ASN A 147 -3.25 8.76 12.17
N ALA A 148 -3.07 7.67 12.91
CA ALA A 148 -1.89 6.82 12.81
C ALA A 148 -2.26 5.35 12.65
N ALA A 149 -1.33 4.57 12.11
CA ALA A 149 -1.38 3.13 12.06
C ALA A 149 -0.12 2.58 12.73
N VAL A 150 -0.31 1.91 13.86
CA VAL A 150 0.78 1.27 14.62
C VAL A 150 0.93 -0.16 14.12
N LEU A 151 2.15 -0.52 13.72
CA LEU A 151 2.50 -1.87 13.31
C LEU A 151 3.14 -2.61 14.48
N PHE A 152 2.50 -3.68 14.92
CA PHE A 152 3.06 -4.64 15.87
C PHE A 152 3.65 -5.84 15.11
N ASP A 153 4.82 -6.30 15.50
CA ASP A 153 5.45 -7.50 14.94
C ASP A 153 5.00 -8.79 15.64
N ARG A 154 5.46 -9.95 15.13
CA ARG A 154 5.14 -11.27 15.69
C ARG A 154 5.60 -11.47 17.15
N ARG A 155 6.55 -10.68 17.63
CA ARG A 155 7.03 -10.69 19.03
C ARG A 155 6.22 -9.75 19.91
N GLY A 156 5.24 -9.06 19.34
CA GLY A 156 4.43 -8.05 20.00
C GLY A 156 5.19 -6.78 20.28
N GLU A 157 6.27 -6.51 19.56
CA GLU A 157 6.96 -5.22 19.63
C GLU A 157 6.43 -4.26 18.57
N VAL A 158 6.55 -2.97 18.81
CA VAL A 158 6.16 -1.95 17.83
C VAL A 158 7.25 -1.89 16.76
N ALA A 159 6.97 -2.46 15.59
CA ALA A 159 7.86 -2.40 14.42
C ALA A 159 7.90 -1.01 13.77
N GLY A 160 6.84 -0.22 13.97
CA GLY A 160 6.83 1.17 13.53
C GLY A 160 5.44 1.80 13.55
N ILE A 161 5.39 3.08 13.19
CA ILE A 161 4.15 3.87 13.19
C ILE A 161 4.11 4.70 11.91
N TYR A 162 3.07 4.50 11.11
CA TYR A 162 2.71 5.42 10.04
C TYR A 162 1.77 6.50 10.58
N ARG A 163 2.01 7.75 10.23
CA ARG A 163 1.13 8.89 10.55
C ARG A 163 0.61 9.44 9.23
N LYS A 164 -0.71 9.52 9.09
CA LYS A 164 -1.39 9.96 7.86
C LYS A 164 -0.81 11.27 7.37
N VAL A 165 -0.26 11.27 6.16
CA VAL A 165 0.38 12.46 5.57
C VAL A 165 -0.64 13.39 4.95
N ARG A 166 -1.78 12.87 4.47
CA ARG A 166 -2.87 13.64 3.87
C ARG A 166 -4.17 13.58 4.68
N PRO A 167 -4.22 14.11 5.92
CA PRO A 167 -5.49 14.23 6.62
C PRO A 167 -6.47 15.13 5.86
N VAL A 168 -7.75 14.80 5.92
CA VAL A 168 -8.82 15.53 5.22
C VAL A 168 -9.03 16.92 5.84
N ALA A 169 -9.04 17.97 5.02
CA ALA A 169 -9.45 19.30 5.46
C ALA A 169 -10.97 19.39 5.60
N VAL A 170 -11.46 19.94 6.72
CA VAL A 170 -12.89 20.18 6.93
C VAL A 170 -13.32 21.39 6.12
N LEU A 171 -14.28 21.20 5.21
CA LEU A 171 -14.75 22.23 4.29
C LEU A 171 -15.11 23.52 5.04
N GLY A 172 -14.56 24.65 4.58
CA GLY A 172 -14.79 25.97 5.17
C GLY A 172 -13.94 26.27 6.40
N THR A 173 -12.96 25.41 6.74
CA THR A 173 -12.02 25.64 7.84
C THR A 173 -10.60 25.24 7.44
N ASP A 174 -9.59 25.70 8.20
CA ASP A 174 -8.20 25.23 8.07
C ASP A 174 -7.92 23.99 8.94
N ALA A 175 -8.95 23.43 9.59
CA ALA A 175 -8.80 22.28 10.47
C ALA A 175 -8.72 20.98 9.66
N LEU A 176 -7.67 20.19 9.92
CA LEU A 176 -7.47 18.87 9.33
C LEU A 176 -7.99 17.80 10.28
N GLU A 177 -8.98 17.00 9.88
CA GLU A 177 -9.60 15.92 10.68
C GLU A 177 -9.89 16.31 12.15
N ALA A 178 -10.39 17.54 12.32
CA ALA A 178 -10.67 18.18 13.61
C ALA A 178 -9.43 18.34 14.53
N GLY A 179 -8.28 18.70 13.96
CA GLY A 179 -7.06 19.07 14.70
C GLY A 179 -5.91 18.06 14.61
N VAL A 180 -5.99 17.11 13.67
CA VAL A 180 -4.91 16.16 13.37
C VAL A 180 -3.71 16.91 12.77
N THR A 181 -2.53 16.57 13.27
CA THR A 181 -1.24 16.98 12.73
C THR A 181 -0.84 16.02 11.61
N PRO A 182 -0.58 16.50 10.38
CA PRO A 182 -0.10 15.65 9.30
C PRO A 182 1.23 14.98 9.60
N GLY A 183 1.35 13.71 9.18
CA GLY A 183 2.63 13.02 9.09
C GLY A 183 3.57 13.65 8.06
N LYS A 184 4.83 13.21 8.05
CA LYS A 184 5.89 13.81 7.22
C LYS A 184 6.61 12.83 6.29
N THR A 185 6.40 11.53 6.47
CA THR A 185 7.23 10.50 5.85
C THR A 185 6.39 9.30 5.45
N TYR A 186 6.82 8.59 4.40
CA TYR A 186 6.26 7.33 3.94
C TYR A 186 7.23 6.17 4.26
N PRO A 187 7.23 5.62 5.50
CA PRO A 187 8.10 4.51 5.88
C PRO A 187 7.69 3.22 5.18
N VAL A 188 8.69 2.38 4.88
CA VAL A 188 8.51 0.96 4.53
C VAL A 188 9.05 0.15 5.70
N PHE A 189 8.26 -0.79 6.18
CA PHE A 189 8.59 -1.66 7.30
C PHE A 189 9.10 -3.00 6.77
N ASP A 190 10.26 -3.43 7.27
CA ASP A 190 10.82 -4.75 6.97
C ASP A 190 10.15 -5.80 7.85
N CYS A 191 9.26 -6.59 7.25
CA CYS A 191 8.66 -7.76 7.88
C CYS A 191 9.41 -9.03 7.45
N ASP A 192 9.32 -10.10 8.24
CA ASP A 192 9.95 -11.39 7.90
C ASP A 192 9.43 -12.03 6.60
N PHE A 193 8.24 -11.63 6.14
CA PHE A 193 7.67 -12.08 4.89
C PHE A 193 8.00 -11.18 3.69
N GLY A 194 8.38 -9.92 3.91
CA GLY A 194 8.56 -8.92 2.85
C GLY A 194 8.41 -7.48 3.33
N LYS A 195 8.40 -6.53 2.39
CA LYS A 195 8.34 -5.09 2.70
C LYS A 195 6.90 -4.56 2.72
N LEU A 196 6.47 -4.01 3.87
CA LEU A 196 5.13 -3.46 4.08
C LEU A 196 5.14 -1.93 4.06
N GLY A 197 4.32 -1.33 3.21
CA GLY A 197 3.92 0.07 3.30
C GLY A 197 2.56 0.23 4.00
N ILE A 198 2.27 1.42 4.50
CA ILE A 198 0.95 1.78 5.02
C ILE A 198 0.56 3.15 4.47
N GLN A 199 -0.67 3.26 3.96
CA GLN A 199 -1.32 4.51 3.56
C GLN A 199 -2.71 4.52 4.21
N ILE A 200 -3.21 5.67 4.64
CA ILE A 200 -4.50 5.74 5.34
C ILE A 200 -5.50 6.51 4.48
N CYS A 201 -6.62 5.86 4.11
CA CYS A 201 -7.81 6.49 3.55
C CYS A 201 -7.51 7.51 2.45
N TRP A 202 -7.66 8.81 2.75
CA TRP A 202 -7.48 9.94 1.85
C TRP A 202 -6.10 10.05 1.19
N ASP A 203 -5.07 9.42 1.76
CA ASP A 203 -3.76 9.27 1.12
C ASP A 203 -3.87 8.63 -0.28
N VAL A 204 -4.92 7.85 -0.57
CA VAL A 204 -5.18 7.25 -1.89
C VAL A 204 -5.32 8.28 -3.01
N GLN A 205 -5.73 9.51 -2.70
CA GLN A 205 -5.93 10.58 -3.68
C GLN A 205 -4.62 11.19 -4.17
N PHE A 206 -3.51 10.98 -3.45
CA PHE A 206 -2.23 11.64 -3.72
C PHE A 206 -1.20 10.60 -4.15
N GLU A 207 -0.58 10.79 -5.32
CA GLU A 207 0.38 9.84 -5.91
C GLU A 207 1.67 9.69 -5.09
N ASP A 208 2.11 10.78 -4.47
CA ASP A 208 3.44 10.93 -3.89
C ASP A 208 3.80 9.85 -2.86
N GLY A 209 2.88 9.54 -1.95
CA GLY A 209 3.12 8.50 -0.95
C GLY A 209 3.22 7.09 -1.55
N TRP A 210 2.40 6.79 -2.56
CA TRP A 210 2.38 5.47 -3.20
C TRP A 210 3.63 5.26 -4.07
N ALA A 211 4.05 6.29 -4.80
CA ALA A 211 5.32 6.30 -5.52
C ALA A 211 6.52 6.14 -4.57
N ALA A 212 6.54 6.89 -3.45
CA ALA A 212 7.62 6.79 -2.47
C ALA A 212 7.73 5.41 -1.82
N LEU A 213 6.60 4.72 -1.58
CA LEU A 213 6.60 3.34 -1.10
C LEU A 213 7.16 2.37 -2.15
N ALA A 214 6.79 2.54 -3.42
CA ALA A 214 7.30 1.74 -4.53
C ALA A 214 8.82 1.89 -4.71
N GLU A 215 9.32 3.13 -4.68
CA GLU A 215 10.75 3.46 -4.75
C GLU A 215 11.55 2.82 -3.59
N LYS A 216 10.94 2.73 -2.41
CA LYS A 216 11.51 2.06 -1.23
C LYS A 216 11.31 0.54 -1.24
N GLY A 217 10.75 -0.02 -2.31
CA GLY A 217 10.62 -1.45 -2.54
C GLY A 217 9.46 -2.12 -1.82
N ALA A 218 8.38 -1.40 -1.50
CA ALA A 218 7.18 -2.00 -0.91
C ALA A 218 6.63 -3.16 -1.79
N GLU A 219 6.15 -4.20 -1.13
CA GLU A 219 5.57 -5.40 -1.77
C GLU A 219 4.09 -5.56 -1.44
N ILE A 220 3.68 -5.07 -0.27
CA ILE A 220 2.28 -4.95 0.16
C ILE A 220 2.09 -3.53 0.70
N VAL A 221 0.96 -2.90 0.43
CA VAL A 221 0.50 -1.68 1.10
C VAL A 221 -0.80 -1.97 1.84
N ALA A 222 -0.77 -1.88 3.17
CA ALA A 222 -1.99 -1.87 3.95
C ALA A 222 -2.68 -0.52 3.80
N TRP A 223 -3.97 -0.56 3.47
CA TRP A 223 -4.80 0.63 3.27
C TRP A 223 -6.03 0.62 4.19
N PRO A 224 -5.85 0.84 5.51
CA PRO A 224 -6.97 1.11 6.41
C PRO A 224 -7.70 2.39 5.97
N THR A 225 -9.01 2.30 5.85
CA THR A 225 -9.85 3.38 5.33
C THR A 225 -11.18 3.49 6.06
N ALA A 226 -11.72 4.71 6.18
CA ALA A 226 -13.09 4.96 6.61
C ALA A 226 -14.10 5.05 5.45
N SER A 227 -13.63 4.88 4.20
CA SER A 227 -14.45 4.91 2.99
C SER A 227 -14.09 3.77 2.04
N PRO A 228 -15.08 3.04 1.50
CA PRO A 228 -14.86 2.04 0.46
C PRO A 228 -14.41 2.70 -0.83
N SER A 229 -13.58 2.00 -1.58
CA SER A 229 -13.13 2.39 -2.92
C SER A 229 -12.46 1.19 -3.59
N THR A 230 -12.75 0.96 -4.86
CA THR A 230 -12.10 -0.09 -5.65
C THR A 230 -11.20 0.49 -6.74
N ALA A 231 -11.68 1.50 -7.48
CA ALA A 231 -10.96 2.04 -8.63
C ALA A 231 -9.59 2.67 -8.30
N GLN A 232 -9.51 3.49 -7.25
CA GLN A 232 -8.28 4.16 -6.86
C GLN A 232 -7.21 3.18 -6.34
N PRO A 233 -7.46 2.34 -5.31
CA PRO A 233 -6.46 1.39 -4.85
C PRO A 233 -6.05 0.36 -5.92
N ALA A 234 -6.97 -0.06 -6.80
CA ALA A 234 -6.65 -0.86 -7.98
C ALA A 234 -5.62 -0.15 -8.89
N SER A 235 -5.86 1.13 -9.22
CA SER A 235 -4.93 1.95 -10.00
C SER A 235 -3.56 2.06 -9.31
N ARG A 236 -3.51 2.23 -7.98
CA ARG A 236 -2.26 2.25 -7.22
C ARG A 236 -1.52 0.91 -7.30
N ALA A 237 -2.22 -0.20 -7.13
CA ALA A 237 -1.63 -1.54 -7.23
C ALA A 237 -1.03 -1.79 -8.62
N ALA A 238 -1.78 -1.46 -9.68
CA ALA A 238 -1.36 -1.60 -11.07
C ALA A 238 -0.12 -0.75 -11.39
N ARG A 239 -0.14 0.52 -10.98
CA ARG A 239 0.90 1.51 -11.30
C ARG A 239 2.24 1.21 -10.64
N HIS A 240 2.21 0.65 -9.43
CA HIS A 240 3.40 0.48 -8.60
C HIS A 240 3.84 -0.97 -8.40
N ARG A 241 3.10 -1.94 -8.98
CA ARG A 241 3.40 -3.38 -8.91
C ARG A 241 3.63 -3.86 -7.48
N TYR A 242 2.64 -3.65 -6.63
CA TYR A 242 2.54 -4.28 -5.31
C TYR A 242 1.09 -4.63 -5.02
N PHE A 243 0.87 -5.43 -3.97
CA PHE A 243 -0.47 -5.65 -3.46
C PHE A 243 -0.95 -4.44 -2.66
N VAL A 244 -2.25 -4.15 -2.72
CA VAL A 244 -2.93 -3.21 -1.82
C VAL A 244 -4.03 -3.96 -1.09
N VAL A 245 -4.11 -3.84 0.23
CA VAL A 245 -5.11 -4.53 1.04
C VAL A 245 -5.93 -3.50 1.81
N SER A 246 -7.20 -3.31 1.44
CA SER A 246 -8.09 -2.38 2.10
C SER A 246 -8.71 -3.00 3.35
N SER A 247 -8.93 -2.19 4.39
CA SER A 247 -9.78 -2.52 5.54
C SER A 247 -10.73 -1.37 5.82
N THR A 248 -12.04 -1.64 5.81
CA THR A 248 -13.09 -0.60 5.70
C THR A 248 -14.14 -0.76 6.79
N PRO A 249 -14.91 0.29 7.14
CA PRO A 249 -16.08 0.14 8.00
C PRO A 249 -17.32 -0.44 7.30
N ARG A 250 -17.39 -0.39 5.96
CA ARG A 250 -18.60 -0.73 5.18
C ARG A 250 -18.29 -1.06 3.72
N GLU A 251 -19.27 -1.68 3.06
CA GLU A 251 -19.31 -2.12 1.65
C GLU A 251 -18.28 -3.16 1.23
N ASP A 252 -16.97 -2.92 1.33
CA ASP A 252 -15.98 -3.86 0.78
C ASP A 252 -14.60 -3.83 1.45
N ALA A 253 -14.13 -5.00 1.87
CA ALA A 253 -12.73 -5.21 2.23
C ALA A 253 -12.08 -6.07 1.13
N THR A 254 -11.00 -5.55 0.54
CA THR A 254 -10.56 -5.97 -0.80
C THR A 254 -9.05 -6.12 -0.84
N VAL A 255 -8.59 -7.19 -1.50
CA VAL A 255 -7.19 -7.36 -1.92
C VAL A 255 -7.10 -7.01 -3.39
N PHE A 256 -6.28 -6.01 -3.71
CA PHE A 256 -5.93 -5.62 -5.07
C PHE A 256 -4.53 -6.15 -5.40
N GLU A 257 -4.41 -6.76 -6.57
CA GLU A 257 -3.15 -7.33 -7.02
C GLU A 257 -2.35 -6.37 -7.92
N PRO A 258 -1.03 -6.62 -8.11
CA PRO A 258 -0.12 -5.83 -8.94
C PRO A 258 -0.53 -5.55 -10.40
N THR A 259 -1.58 -6.21 -10.90
CA THR A 259 -2.17 -5.98 -12.23
C THR A 259 -3.25 -4.88 -12.19
N GLY A 260 -3.77 -4.55 -11.01
CA GLY A 260 -4.94 -3.70 -10.81
C GLY A 260 -6.26 -4.46 -10.65
N LEU A 261 -6.25 -5.78 -10.77
CA LEU A 261 -7.45 -6.58 -10.56
C LEU A 261 -7.75 -6.79 -9.07
N VAL A 262 -9.00 -7.14 -8.79
CA VAL A 262 -9.42 -7.60 -7.46
C VAL A 262 -9.09 -9.07 -7.33
N ALA A 263 -8.16 -9.41 -6.43
CA ALA A 263 -7.77 -10.79 -6.15
C ALA A 263 -8.78 -11.50 -5.23
N ALA A 264 -9.33 -10.76 -4.25
CA ALA A 264 -10.39 -11.24 -3.39
C ALA A 264 -11.13 -10.08 -2.71
N GLN A 265 -12.40 -10.28 -2.36
CA GLN A 265 -13.27 -9.27 -1.76
C GLN A 265 -14.34 -9.93 -0.87
N VAL A 266 -14.71 -9.25 0.22
CA VAL A 266 -15.91 -9.53 1.02
C VAL A 266 -16.67 -8.23 1.23
N GLU A 267 -17.99 -8.30 1.38
CA GLU A 267 -18.84 -7.11 1.33
C GLU A 267 -19.67 -6.87 2.59
N LYS A 268 -20.03 -7.93 3.33
CA LYS A 268 -21.00 -7.76 4.42
C LYS A 268 -20.31 -7.25 5.69
N PRO A 269 -20.97 -6.37 6.45
CA PRO A 269 -20.48 -5.97 7.77
C PRO A 269 -20.20 -7.18 8.65
N GLY A 270 -19.00 -7.22 9.25
CA GLY A 270 -18.51 -8.30 10.09
C GLY A 270 -17.77 -9.41 9.33
N GLU A 271 -17.80 -9.43 7.99
CA GLU A 271 -17.04 -10.43 7.22
C GLU A 271 -15.54 -10.14 7.28
N ILE A 272 -14.78 -11.21 7.55
CA ILE A 272 -13.32 -11.24 7.50
C ILE A 272 -12.91 -11.89 6.19
N LEU A 273 -12.04 -11.21 5.44
CA LEU A 273 -11.40 -11.77 4.26
C LEU A 273 -10.04 -12.33 4.65
N ILE A 274 -9.88 -13.64 4.52
CA ILE A 274 -8.60 -14.34 4.57
C ILE A 274 -8.14 -14.63 3.14
N HIS A 275 -6.94 -14.18 2.77
CA HIS A 275 -6.39 -14.42 1.44
C HIS A 275 -4.88 -14.66 1.48
N GLN A 276 -4.39 -15.59 0.65
CA GLN A 276 -2.96 -15.88 0.52
C GLN A 276 -2.41 -15.19 -0.73
N LEU A 277 -1.38 -14.36 -0.53
CA LEU A 277 -0.61 -13.69 -1.57
C LEU A 277 0.65 -14.52 -1.90
N ASP A 278 1.25 -14.29 -3.06
CA ASP A 278 2.66 -14.61 -3.31
C ASP A 278 3.41 -13.32 -3.61
N LEU A 279 4.47 -13.01 -2.86
CA LEU A 279 5.30 -11.82 -3.08
C LEU A 279 6.39 -12.04 -4.13
N SER A 280 6.54 -13.27 -4.62
CA SER A 280 7.46 -13.63 -5.69
C SER A 280 6.66 -13.99 -6.94
N TYR A 281 6.26 -12.95 -7.67
CA TYR A 281 5.44 -13.04 -8.88
C TYR A 281 6.09 -12.34 -10.07
N ALA A 282 5.61 -12.68 -11.26
CA ALA A 282 5.89 -11.99 -12.51
C ALA A 282 4.57 -11.47 -13.10
N VAL A 283 4.58 -10.23 -13.59
CA VAL A 283 3.47 -9.66 -14.37
C VAL A 283 3.85 -9.72 -15.84
N LEU A 284 3.05 -10.43 -16.64
CA LEU A 284 3.30 -10.65 -18.06
C LEU A 284 2.15 -10.05 -18.88
N GLY A 285 2.48 -9.29 -19.92
CA GLY A 285 1.50 -8.85 -20.92
C GLY A 285 1.26 -9.93 -21.98
N TRP A 286 0.30 -9.67 -22.87
CA TRP A 286 0.02 -10.55 -24.00
C TRP A 286 1.26 -10.82 -24.86
N SER A 287 1.42 -12.08 -25.24
CA SER A 287 2.36 -12.51 -26.28
C SER A 287 1.96 -13.89 -26.81
N GLU A 288 2.24 -14.14 -28.08
CA GLU A 288 1.98 -15.45 -28.71
C GLU A 288 2.62 -16.61 -27.93
N PRO A 289 3.89 -16.53 -27.47
CA PRO A 289 4.51 -17.64 -26.73
C PRO A 289 3.94 -17.88 -25.33
N LEU A 290 3.29 -16.89 -24.71
CA LEU A 290 2.67 -17.05 -23.40
C LEU A 290 1.35 -17.82 -23.48
N GLU A 291 0.62 -17.67 -24.59
CA GLU A 291 -0.69 -18.28 -24.82
C GLU A 291 -1.65 -18.09 -23.62
N ASN A 292 -1.82 -16.85 -23.16
CA ASN A 292 -2.65 -16.49 -22.01
C ASN A 292 -2.30 -17.27 -20.71
N GLY A 293 -1.04 -17.68 -20.56
CA GLY A 293 -0.53 -18.44 -19.41
C GLY A 293 -0.45 -19.95 -19.63
N LYS A 294 -1.06 -20.48 -20.70
CA LYS A 294 -1.06 -21.92 -20.99
C LYS A 294 0.34 -22.50 -21.14
N ALA A 295 1.29 -21.74 -21.70
CA ALA A 295 2.68 -22.18 -21.84
C ALA A 295 3.35 -22.51 -20.48
N LEU A 296 2.99 -21.81 -19.41
CA LEU A 296 3.49 -22.10 -18.06
C LEU A 296 2.87 -23.40 -17.53
N THR A 297 1.55 -23.55 -17.66
CA THR A 297 0.84 -24.76 -17.23
C THR A 297 1.32 -26.00 -18.00
N ASP A 298 1.52 -25.91 -19.31
CA ASP A 298 1.97 -27.03 -20.14
C ASP A 298 3.38 -27.51 -19.76
N LYS A 299 4.29 -26.59 -19.44
CA LYS A 299 5.69 -26.91 -19.14
C LYS A 299 5.92 -27.29 -17.68
N PHE A 300 5.19 -26.66 -16.74
CA PHE A 300 5.46 -26.76 -15.31
C PHE A 300 4.32 -27.40 -14.50
N GLY A 301 3.12 -27.53 -15.07
CA GLY A 301 1.94 -28.00 -14.36
C GLY A 301 1.69 -27.19 -13.09
N GLU A 302 1.33 -27.87 -12.00
CA GLU A 302 1.05 -27.27 -10.68
C GLU A 302 2.23 -26.52 -10.04
N ARG A 303 3.45 -26.67 -10.57
CA ARG A 303 4.63 -25.93 -10.10
C ARG A 303 4.53 -24.44 -10.47
N ALA A 304 3.77 -24.08 -11.49
CA ALA A 304 3.44 -22.70 -11.81
C ALA A 304 1.99 -22.42 -11.41
N GLY A 305 1.77 -21.30 -10.74
CA GLY A 305 0.43 -20.76 -10.49
C GLY A 305 0.28 -19.41 -11.18
N GLY A 306 -0.96 -18.98 -11.37
CA GLY A 306 -1.24 -17.69 -11.97
C GLY A 306 -2.62 -17.63 -12.60
N HIS A 307 -2.93 -16.45 -13.12
CA HIS A 307 -4.11 -16.20 -13.93
C HIS A 307 -3.80 -15.15 -14.98
N TYR A 308 -4.66 -15.12 -15.99
CA TYR A 308 -4.61 -14.18 -17.10
C TYR A 308 -6.02 -13.60 -17.30
N GLU A 309 -6.11 -12.29 -17.45
CA GLU A 309 -7.36 -11.57 -17.73
C GLU A 309 -7.37 -11.14 -19.20
N PRO A 310 -8.12 -11.83 -20.08
CA PRO A 310 -8.15 -11.52 -21.50
C PRO A 310 -8.66 -10.12 -21.84
N ARG A 311 -9.43 -9.48 -20.94
CA ARG A 311 -9.91 -8.12 -21.16
C ARG A 311 -8.81 -7.07 -20.97
N GLU A 312 -7.77 -7.40 -20.21
CA GLU A 312 -6.64 -6.51 -19.90
C GLU A 312 -5.36 -6.93 -20.63
N ASP A 313 -5.38 -8.08 -21.30
CA ASP A 313 -4.21 -8.69 -21.93
C ASP A 313 -3.00 -8.79 -20.98
N LEU A 314 -3.30 -9.20 -19.74
CA LEU A 314 -2.38 -9.14 -18.62
C LEU A 314 -2.59 -10.35 -17.69
N GLY A 315 -1.48 -10.89 -17.18
CA GLY A 315 -1.51 -11.96 -16.19
C GLY A 315 -0.50 -11.76 -15.07
N MET A 316 -0.79 -12.36 -13.92
CA MET A 316 0.10 -12.48 -12.79
C MET A 316 0.39 -13.96 -12.55
N PHE A 317 1.67 -14.30 -12.46
CA PHE A 317 2.14 -15.68 -12.31
C PHE A 317 3.13 -15.79 -11.16
N TRP A 318 3.18 -16.95 -10.51
CA TRP A 318 4.08 -17.23 -9.40
C TRP A 318 4.52 -18.69 -9.45
N SER A 319 5.55 -19.02 -8.68
CA SER A 319 6.01 -20.40 -8.54
C SER A 319 5.43 -21.02 -7.27
N ASN A 320 5.02 -22.27 -7.36
CA ASN A 320 4.72 -23.15 -6.23
C ASN A 320 5.88 -24.13 -5.95
N ASP A 321 6.93 -24.08 -6.76
CA ASP A 321 8.13 -24.88 -6.59
C ASP A 321 9.20 -24.13 -5.78
N PRO A 322 9.61 -24.65 -4.60
CA PRO A 322 10.65 -24.02 -3.81
C PRO A 322 12.03 -23.98 -4.48
N LYS A 323 12.25 -24.77 -5.55
CA LYS A 323 13.54 -24.90 -6.25
C LYS A 323 13.63 -24.10 -7.55
N THR A 324 12.52 -23.61 -8.07
CA THR A 324 12.50 -22.89 -9.34
C THR A 324 11.65 -21.66 -9.19
N THR A 325 12.26 -20.50 -9.40
CA THR A 325 11.61 -19.19 -9.32
C THR A 325 10.71 -18.97 -10.53
N ILE A 326 9.71 -18.09 -10.41
CA ILE A 326 8.88 -17.74 -11.57
C ILE A 326 9.71 -17.06 -12.65
N GLY A 327 10.73 -16.28 -12.28
CA GLY A 327 11.70 -15.67 -13.20
C GLY A 327 12.43 -16.69 -14.06
N GLU A 328 12.89 -17.80 -13.47
CA GLU A 328 13.49 -18.91 -14.22
C GLU A 328 12.49 -19.60 -15.16
N MET A 329 11.25 -19.81 -14.69
CA MET A 329 10.20 -20.42 -15.50
C MET A 329 9.91 -19.60 -16.76
N ILE A 330 9.68 -18.29 -16.62
CA ILE A 330 9.37 -17.40 -17.75
C ILE A 330 10.55 -17.26 -18.71
N ARG A 331 11.79 -17.14 -18.21
CA ARG A 331 12.99 -17.07 -19.06
C ARG A 331 13.18 -18.35 -19.87
N SER A 332 12.88 -19.50 -19.30
CA SER A 332 12.98 -20.78 -20.01
C SER A 332 11.96 -20.94 -21.14
N LEU A 333 10.93 -20.10 -21.17
CA LEU A 333 9.92 -20.00 -22.23
C LEU A 333 10.22 -18.87 -23.22
N GLY A 334 11.34 -18.15 -23.05
CA GLY A 334 11.67 -16.97 -23.86
C GLY A 334 10.77 -15.76 -23.57
N LEU A 335 10.11 -15.75 -22.40
CA LEU A 335 9.23 -14.66 -21.97
C LEU A 335 9.99 -13.64 -21.13
N GLU A 336 9.40 -12.46 -20.99
CA GLU A 336 9.95 -11.33 -20.26
C GLU A 336 8.84 -10.64 -19.46
N GLU A 337 9.18 -10.15 -18.26
CA GLU A 337 8.27 -9.35 -17.44
C GLU A 337 7.85 -8.05 -18.15
N LEU A 338 6.60 -7.63 -17.97
CA LEU A 338 6.04 -6.46 -18.66
C LEU A 338 6.86 -5.18 -18.41
N ASP A 339 7.30 -4.94 -17.17
CA ASP A 339 8.08 -3.74 -16.87
C ASP A 339 9.47 -3.77 -17.53
N ALA A 340 10.08 -4.96 -17.67
CA ALA A 340 11.33 -5.12 -18.41
C ALA A 340 11.11 -4.90 -19.92
N GLN A 341 10.03 -5.46 -20.47
CA GLN A 341 9.61 -5.23 -21.86
C GLN A 341 9.39 -3.75 -22.15
N VAL A 342 8.66 -3.03 -21.28
CA VAL A 342 8.41 -1.59 -21.42
C VAL A 342 9.71 -0.80 -21.38
N ARG A 343 10.62 -1.10 -20.45
CA ARG A 343 11.94 -0.44 -20.39
C ARG A 343 12.77 -0.69 -21.65
N ARG A 344 12.83 -1.94 -22.13
CA ARG A 344 13.53 -2.27 -23.38
C ARG A 344 12.92 -1.53 -24.56
N ASN A 345 11.60 -1.57 -24.70
CA ASN A 345 10.90 -0.93 -25.81
C ASN A 345 11.09 0.59 -25.80
N ARG A 346 11.06 1.24 -24.63
CA ARG A 346 11.36 2.68 -24.50
C ARG A 346 12.75 3.01 -25.03
N ARG A 347 13.78 2.26 -24.61
CA ARG A 347 15.16 2.46 -25.10
C ARG A 347 15.26 2.34 -26.62
N LEU A 348 14.60 1.34 -27.21
CA LEU A 348 14.57 1.15 -28.67
C LEU A 348 13.85 2.29 -29.39
N GLN A 349 12.74 2.77 -28.82
CA GLN A 349 11.97 3.89 -29.36
C GLN A 349 12.76 5.19 -29.31
N ASP A 350 13.42 5.48 -28.18
CA ASP A 350 14.23 6.70 -28.01
C ASP A 350 15.43 6.68 -28.95
N ALA A 351 16.10 5.53 -29.09
CA ALA A 351 17.16 5.34 -30.07
C ALA A 351 16.67 5.55 -31.52
N ALA A 352 15.48 5.06 -31.87
CA ALA A 352 14.88 5.27 -33.18
C ALA A 352 14.52 6.73 -33.46
N ARG A 353 14.27 7.54 -32.41
CA ARG A 353 14.07 9.00 -32.52
C ARG A 353 15.37 9.80 -32.55
N GLY A 354 16.52 9.16 -32.27
CA GLY A 354 17.80 9.87 -32.06
C GLY A 354 17.85 10.62 -30.73
N GLU A 355 17.01 10.27 -29.76
CA GLU A 355 17.04 10.83 -28.40
C GLU A 355 18.05 10.08 -27.53
N PRO A 356 18.73 10.77 -26.58
CA PRO A 356 19.55 10.09 -25.59
C PRO A 356 18.68 9.17 -24.72
N ALA A 357 19.22 7.99 -24.39
CA ALA A 357 18.53 7.04 -23.52
C ALA A 357 18.23 7.69 -22.16
N ARG A 358 16.96 7.66 -21.75
CA ARG A 358 16.48 8.18 -20.47
C ARG A 358 16.38 7.11 -19.39
#